data_AF-V8NPG2-F1
#
_entry.id   AF-V8NPG2-F1
#
_cell.length_a   1.000
_cell.length_b   1.000
_cell.length_c   1.000
_cell.angle_alpha   90.00
_cell.angle_beta   90.00
_cell.angle_gamma   90.00
#
_symmetry.space_group_name_H-M   'P 1'
#
loop_
_entity.id
_entity.type
_entity.pdbx_description
1 polymer ?
#
loop_
_entity_poly.entity_id
_entity_poly.type
_entity_poly.pdbx_seq_one_letter_code
_entity_poly.pdbx_strand_id
1 'polypeptide(L)'
;EEEEEEEEDDAEAALKKEVDQIRTSTEQKQRRFQSVESGANNVVFIRTLGVEPEKLVHHILKDMHATKKKKTRVILRMLPVSGTCKAFLEDMKQYAETFFEPWFKSPKKGTFQIVYKARNNSHLSREEVIKELAGVVGHLNPENKVDLSHPEYTIVVEIIKNICCLSVVQDYVLFRKYNLQEVVKSKAEGQPEAPKASHENDTPGAKTPEAQRENQNERQEKTETASNDNHED
;
A
#
# COMPACT_ATOMS: atom_id res chain seq x y z
N GLU A 1 -39.44 11.36 -48.51
CA GLU A 1 -39.36 12.81 -48.23
C GLU A 1 -40.18 13.11 -46.98
N GLU A 2 -41.45 13.56 -47.02
CA GLU A 2 -42.18 13.90 -45.77
C GLU A 2 -42.32 12.72 -44.78
N GLU A 3 -42.55 11.49 -45.25
CA GLU A 3 -42.66 10.28 -44.39
C GLU A 3 -41.32 9.83 -43.75
N GLU A 4 -40.17 10.29 -44.24
CA GLU A 4 -38.85 9.87 -43.74
C GLU A 4 -38.35 10.77 -42.59
N GLU A 5 -38.82 12.03 -42.51
CA GLU A 5 -38.47 12.94 -41.40
C GLU A 5 -39.26 12.64 -40.11
N GLU A 6 -40.50 12.14 -40.20
CA GLU A 6 -41.30 11.78 -39.01
C GLU A 6 -40.80 10.49 -38.31
N GLU A 7 -40.27 9.50 -39.03
CA GLU A 7 -39.70 8.29 -38.40
C GLU A 7 -38.36 8.56 -37.68
N GLU A 8 -37.56 9.52 -38.15
CA GLU A 8 -36.25 9.83 -37.55
C GLU A 8 -36.38 10.58 -36.20
N ASP A 9 -37.37 11.47 -36.04
CA ASP A 9 -37.64 12.18 -34.77
C ASP A 9 -38.22 11.24 -33.68
N ASP A 10 -39.07 10.26 -34.02
CA ASP A 10 -39.53 9.24 -33.04
C ASP A 10 -38.37 8.32 -32.60
N ALA A 11 -37.45 7.98 -33.53
CA ALA A 11 -36.26 7.21 -33.21
C ALA A 11 -35.30 7.96 -32.25
N GLU A 12 -35.02 9.24 -32.50
CA GLU A 12 -34.25 10.08 -31.55
C GLU A 12 -34.97 10.26 -30.21
N ALA A 13 -36.28 10.51 -30.23
CA ALA A 13 -37.10 10.68 -29.03
C ALA A 13 -37.13 9.41 -28.16
N ALA A 14 -37.26 8.23 -28.77
CA ALA A 14 -37.18 6.94 -28.10
C ALA A 14 -35.81 6.70 -27.47
N LEU A 15 -34.72 6.90 -28.22
CA LEU A 15 -33.35 6.72 -27.73
C LEU A 15 -33.04 7.66 -26.55
N LYS A 16 -33.45 8.93 -26.64
CA LYS A 16 -33.30 9.93 -25.58
C LYS A 16 -34.04 9.54 -24.30
N LYS A 17 -35.26 9.02 -24.45
CA LYS A 17 -36.10 8.53 -23.35
C LYS A 17 -35.48 7.31 -22.65
N GLU A 18 -34.88 6.37 -23.39
CA GLU A 18 -34.10 5.27 -22.81
C GLU A 18 -32.88 5.78 -22.05
N VAL A 19 -32.10 6.70 -22.64
CA VAL A 19 -30.93 7.32 -22.01
C VAL A 19 -31.28 8.00 -20.69
N ASP A 20 -32.39 8.75 -20.63
CA ASP A 20 -32.83 9.43 -19.41
C ASP A 20 -33.44 8.46 -18.37
N GLN A 21 -34.03 7.34 -18.79
CA GLN A 21 -34.44 6.24 -17.90
C GLN A 21 -33.22 5.50 -17.30
N ILE A 22 -32.17 5.28 -18.10
CA ILE A 22 -30.90 4.69 -17.67
C ILE A 22 -30.20 5.63 -16.68
N ARG A 23 -30.14 6.94 -16.97
CA ARG A 23 -29.61 7.96 -16.05
C ARG A 23 -30.37 7.95 -14.72
N THR A 24 -31.69 8.14 -14.76
CA THR A 24 -32.57 8.19 -13.57
C THR A 24 -32.43 6.93 -12.71
N SER A 25 -32.48 5.74 -13.33
CA SER A 25 -32.34 4.47 -12.60
C SER A 25 -30.91 4.17 -12.14
N THR A 26 -29.90 4.88 -12.65
CA THR A 26 -28.53 4.85 -12.14
C THR A 26 -28.37 5.80 -10.95
N GLU A 27 -28.90 7.02 -11.04
CA GLU A 27 -28.89 8.01 -9.96
C GLU A 27 -29.61 7.51 -8.71
N GLN A 28 -30.78 6.89 -8.85
CA GLN A 28 -31.49 6.22 -7.75
C GLN A 28 -30.68 5.10 -7.06
N LYS A 29 -29.65 4.55 -7.72
CA LYS A 29 -28.73 3.54 -7.15
C LYS A 29 -27.46 4.17 -6.56
N GLN A 30 -27.16 5.44 -6.81
CA GLN A 30 -25.95 6.10 -6.28
C GLN A 30 -26.13 6.42 -4.79
N ARG A 31 -25.33 5.76 -3.94
CA ARG A 31 -25.31 5.99 -2.50
C ARG A 31 -24.19 6.95 -2.13
N ARG A 32 -24.39 7.77 -1.07
CA ARG A 32 -23.38 8.69 -0.50
C ARG A 32 -22.04 8.01 -0.22
N PHE A 33 -22.10 6.74 0.18
CA PHE A 33 -20.97 5.83 0.28
C PHE A 33 -21.32 4.54 -0.46
N GLN A 34 -20.48 4.14 -1.41
CA GLN A 34 -20.68 2.96 -2.25
C GLN A 34 -19.40 2.13 -2.29
N SER A 35 -19.46 0.87 -1.89
CA SER A 35 -18.34 -0.05 -2.10
C SER A 35 -18.22 -0.31 -3.61
N VAL A 36 -17.01 -0.19 -4.14
CA VAL A 36 -16.67 -0.53 -5.53
C VAL A 36 -15.49 -1.51 -5.53
N GLU A 37 -15.36 -2.31 -6.59
CA GLU A 37 -14.29 -3.30 -6.67
C GLU A 37 -12.94 -2.60 -6.91
N SER A 38 -11.93 -2.95 -6.09
CA SER A 38 -10.55 -2.49 -6.27
C SER A 38 -9.76 -3.38 -7.25
N GLY A 39 -10.29 -4.57 -7.58
CA GLY A 39 -9.56 -5.61 -8.28
C GLY A 39 -8.38 -6.21 -7.51
N ALA A 40 -8.21 -5.92 -6.22
CA ALA A 40 -7.04 -6.34 -5.44
C ALA A 40 -7.41 -6.85 -4.03
N ASN A 41 -6.82 -7.99 -3.67
CA ASN A 41 -7.04 -8.64 -2.37
C ASN A 41 -6.67 -7.70 -1.21
N ASN A 42 -7.49 -7.72 -0.16
CA ASN A 42 -7.35 -6.91 1.06
C ASN A 42 -7.38 -5.37 0.83
N VAL A 43 -7.91 -4.90 -0.30
CA VAL A 43 -8.18 -3.48 -0.58
C VAL A 43 -9.67 -3.30 -0.91
N VAL A 44 -10.37 -2.45 -0.16
CA VAL A 44 -11.76 -2.05 -0.45
C VAL A 44 -11.77 -0.59 -0.86
N PHE A 45 -12.38 -0.27 -1.99
CA PHE A 45 -12.62 1.11 -2.42
C PHE A 45 -14.04 1.54 -2.02
N ILE A 46 -14.15 2.72 -1.42
CA ILE A 46 -15.44 3.36 -1.10
C ILE A 46 -15.53 4.64 -1.93
N ARG A 47 -16.37 4.63 -2.98
CA ARG A 47 -16.74 5.83 -3.71
C ARG A 47 -17.62 6.72 -2.82
N THR A 48 -17.29 8.00 -2.76
CA THR A 48 -18.08 9.02 -2.07
C THR A 48 -18.90 9.84 -3.07
N LEU A 49 -20.05 10.35 -2.62
CA LEU A 49 -20.85 11.34 -3.36
C LEU A 49 -21.20 12.48 -2.41
N GLY A 50 -20.98 13.74 -2.84
CA GLY A 50 -21.19 14.92 -1.99
C GLY A 50 -20.28 14.97 -0.74
N VAL A 51 -19.16 14.26 -0.74
CA VAL A 51 -18.16 14.26 0.35
C VAL A 51 -16.75 14.13 -0.23
N GLU A 52 -15.89 15.08 0.08
CA GLU A 52 -14.47 15.07 -0.28
C GLU A 52 -13.71 14.00 0.53
N PRO A 53 -13.04 13.03 -0.12
CA PRO A 53 -12.34 11.94 0.59
C PRO A 53 -11.27 12.42 1.57
N GLU A 54 -10.48 13.44 1.22
CA GLU A 54 -9.40 13.95 2.06
C GLU A 54 -9.91 14.50 3.39
N LYS A 55 -10.89 15.39 3.34
CA LYS A 55 -11.52 15.99 4.53
C LYS A 55 -12.16 14.90 5.41
N LEU A 56 -12.80 13.90 4.82
CA LEU A 56 -13.40 12.78 5.55
C LEU A 56 -12.34 11.92 6.26
N VAL A 57 -11.33 11.44 5.55
CA VAL A 57 -10.30 10.54 6.10
C VAL A 57 -9.43 11.27 7.11
N HIS A 58 -9.05 12.52 6.85
CA HIS A 58 -8.34 13.36 7.82
C HIS A 58 -9.17 13.60 9.08
N HIS A 59 -10.49 13.87 8.97
CA HIS A 59 -11.35 14.03 10.13
C HIS A 59 -11.43 12.75 10.98
N ILE A 60 -11.60 11.58 10.35
CA ILE A 60 -11.61 10.27 11.05
C ILE A 60 -10.28 10.04 11.79
N LEU A 61 -9.14 10.29 11.14
CA LEU A 61 -7.82 10.14 11.74
C LEU A 61 -7.58 11.14 12.88
N LYS A 62 -8.03 12.39 12.73
CA LYS A 62 -7.91 13.43 13.75
C LYS A 62 -8.73 13.12 15.00
N ASP A 63 -9.96 12.65 14.85
CA ASP A 63 -10.80 12.17 15.96
C ASP A 63 -10.21 10.92 16.62
N MET A 64 -9.74 9.92 15.85
CA MET A 64 -9.09 8.74 16.43
C MET A 64 -7.76 9.10 17.12
N HIS A 65 -7.01 10.06 16.59
CA HIS A 65 -5.79 10.57 17.20
C HIS A 65 -6.06 11.33 18.50
N ALA A 66 -7.14 12.13 18.58
CA ALA A 66 -7.51 12.89 19.76
C ALA A 66 -8.14 12.00 20.86
N THR A 67 -9.06 11.11 20.48
CA THR A 67 -9.81 10.26 21.43
C THR A 67 -9.07 9.01 21.87
N LYS A 68 -8.05 8.57 21.10
CA LYS A 68 -7.34 7.28 21.25
C LYS A 68 -8.25 6.04 21.22
N LYS A 69 -9.49 6.17 20.72
CA LYS A 69 -10.46 5.07 20.66
C LYS A 69 -10.38 4.33 19.33
N LYS A 70 -10.22 3.01 19.37
CA LYS A 70 -10.32 2.15 18.18
C LYS A 70 -11.77 2.08 17.69
N LYS A 71 -12.04 2.68 16.53
CA LYS A 71 -13.37 2.64 15.86
C LYS A 71 -13.50 1.50 14.83
N THR A 72 -12.41 0.79 14.52
CA THR A 72 -12.37 -0.25 13.46
C THR A 72 -11.63 -1.50 13.94
N ARG A 73 -12.21 -2.70 13.73
CA ARG A 73 -11.60 -3.98 14.12
C ARG A 73 -10.48 -4.43 13.17
N VAL A 74 -10.74 -4.44 11.86
CA VAL A 74 -9.86 -5.07 10.85
C VAL A 74 -9.22 -4.10 9.85
N ILE A 75 -9.66 -2.84 9.81
CA ILE A 75 -9.06 -1.84 8.92
C ILE A 75 -7.70 -1.44 9.48
N LEU A 76 -6.65 -1.68 8.69
CA LEU A 76 -5.27 -1.33 9.02
C LEU A 76 -4.92 0.11 8.62
N ARG A 77 -5.27 0.52 7.39
CA ARG A 77 -4.98 1.84 6.83
C ARG A 77 -6.19 2.35 6.06
N MET A 78 -6.45 3.64 6.14
CA MET A 78 -7.46 4.33 5.35
C MET A 78 -6.77 5.49 4.63
N LEU A 79 -6.77 5.48 3.30
CA LEU A 79 -6.21 6.55 2.47
C LEU A 79 -7.35 7.21 1.69
N PRO A 80 -7.37 8.55 1.55
CA PRO A 80 -8.21 9.18 0.55
C PRO A 80 -7.63 8.92 -0.84
N VAL A 81 -8.50 8.86 -1.83
CA VAL A 81 -8.15 8.92 -3.25
C VAL A 81 -8.95 10.08 -3.83
N SER A 82 -8.26 11.05 -4.39
CA SER A 82 -8.81 12.33 -4.81
C SER A 82 -8.65 12.53 -6.32
N GLY A 83 -7.65 11.87 -6.90
CA GLY A 83 -7.45 11.73 -8.33
C GLY A 83 -7.14 10.30 -8.72
N THR A 84 -7.55 9.92 -9.93
CA THR A 84 -7.24 8.63 -10.53
C THR A 84 -6.91 8.80 -12.01
N CYS A 85 -5.79 8.23 -12.44
CA CYS A 85 -5.37 8.16 -13.84
C CYS A 85 -4.88 6.74 -14.18
N LYS A 86 -4.55 6.49 -15.45
CA LYS A 86 -3.91 5.21 -15.82
C LYS A 86 -2.49 5.15 -15.23
N ALA A 87 -2.02 3.94 -14.96
CA ALA A 87 -0.67 3.68 -14.49
C ALA A 87 0.37 3.68 -15.63
N PHE A 88 0.43 4.77 -16.40
CA PHE A 88 1.46 5.07 -17.39
C PHE A 88 2.12 6.41 -17.05
N LEU A 89 3.41 6.56 -17.32
CA LEU A 89 4.19 7.69 -16.80
C LEU A 89 3.72 9.04 -17.38
N GLU A 90 3.32 9.06 -18.65
CA GLU A 90 2.77 10.24 -19.34
C GLU A 90 1.37 10.62 -18.81
N ASP A 91 0.44 9.67 -18.72
CA ASP A 91 -0.90 9.88 -18.11
C ASP A 91 -0.77 10.41 -16.66
N MET A 92 0.15 9.86 -15.86
CA MET A 92 0.38 10.30 -14.49
C MET A 92 0.96 11.73 -14.43
N LYS A 93 1.86 12.09 -15.34
CA LYS A 93 2.47 13.42 -15.42
C LYS A 93 1.47 14.49 -15.84
N GLN A 94 0.77 14.29 -16.95
CA GLN A 94 -0.24 15.21 -17.46
C GLN A 94 -1.37 15.43 -16.44
N TYR A 95 -1.78 14.37 -15.73
CA TYR A 95 -2.75 14.50 -14.65
C TYR A 95 -2.18 15.27 -13.45
N ALA A 96 -0.95 14.96 -13.03
CA ALA A 96 -0.29 15.61 -11.90
C ALA A 96 -0.09 17.12 -12.09
N GLU A 97 0.21 17.59 -13.31
CA GLU A 97 0.39 19.01 -13.61
C GLU A 97 -0.82 19.85 -13.22
N THR A 98 -2.04 19.37 -13.50
CA THR A 98 -3.29 20.05 -13.09
C THR A 98 -3.72 19.69 -11.67
N PHE A 99 -3.53 18.43 -11.25
CA PHE A 99 -3.96 17.93 -9.95
C PHE A 99 -3.17 18.54 -8.78
N PHE A 100 -1.88 18.86 -8.96
CA PHE A 100 -1.04 19.41 -7.89
C PHE A 100 -1.16 20.93 -7.71
N GLU A 101 -1.81 21.66 -8.64
CA GLU A 101 -1.95 23.12 -8.54
C GLU A 101 -2.54 23.65 -7.21
N PRO A 102 -3.59 23.03 -6.61
CA PRO A 102 -4.20 23.54 -5.38
C PRO A 102 -3.28 23.55 -4.16
N TRP A 103 -2.14 22.89 -4.21
CA TRP A 103 -1.15 22.82 -3.13
C TRP A 103 0.19 23.44 -3.51
N PHE A 104 0.64 23.25 -4.75
CA PHE A 104 2.04 23.45 -5.14
C PHE A 104 2.29 24.54 -6.18
N LYS A 105 1.25 25.15 -6.76
CA LYS A 105 1.41 26.23 -7.74
C LYS A 105 1.50 27.60 -7.07
N SER A 106 2.44 28.42 -7.53
CA SER A 106 2.62 29.80 -7.06
C SER A 106 1.29 30.60 -7.06
N PRO A 107 0.96 31.36 -6.00
CA PRO A 107 1.81 31.77 -4.87
C PRO A 107 1.91 30.75 -3.71
N LYS A 108 1.29 29.58 -3.81
CA LYS A 108 1.44 28.52 -2.80
C LYS A 108 2.80 27.84 -2.93
N LYS A 109 3.30 27.36 -1.79
CA LYS A 109 4.51 26.54 -1.64
C LYS A 109 4.41 25.73 -0.36
N GLY A 110 5.09 24.60 -0.30
CA GLY A 110 5.20 23.79 0.91
C GLY A 110 6.38 22.80 0.86
N THR A 111 6.63 22.14 1.98
CA THR A 111 7.54 20.97 2.01
C THR A 111 6.78 19.69 1.74
N PHE A 112 7.36 18.76 0.98
CA PHE A 112 6.65 17.54 0.56
C PHE A 112 7.48 16.26 0.55
N GLN A 113 6.81 15.12 0.73
CA GLN A 113 7.34 13.79 0.39
C GLN A 113 6.42 13.09 -0.61
N ILE A 114 6.96 12.13 -1.35
CA ILE A 114 6.18 11.23 -2.23
C ILE A 114 6.26 9.81 -1.67
N VAL A 115 5.10 9.22 -1.37
CA VAL A 115 4.98 7.85 -0.83
C VAL A 115 4.37 6.95 -1.91
N TYR A 116 5.25 6.33 -2.70
CA TYR A 116 4.88 5.33 -3.70
C TYR A 116 4.64 3.94 -3.09
N LYS A 117 3.62 3.26 -3.60
CA LYS A 117 3.36 1.82 -3.45
C LYS A 117 2.69 1.26 -4.71
N ALA A 118 2.86 -0.04 -4.95
CA ALA A 118 2.20 -0.78 -6.01
C ALA A 118 1.59 -2.09 -5.48
N ARG A 119 0.50 -2.54 -6.11
CA ARG A 119 -0.09 -3.89 -5.97
C ARG A 119 -0.53 -4.38 -7.35
N ASN A 120 -0.25 -5.66 -7.63
CA ASN A 120 -0.60 -6.31 -8.89
C ASN A 120 -0.09 -5.53 -10.14
N ASN A 121 1.04 -4.84 -9.97
CA ASN A 121 1.79 -4.12 -11.00
C ASN A 121 3.28 -4.30 -10.72
N SER A 122 4.05 -4.65 -11.75
CA SER A 122 5.50 -4.81 -11.71
C SER A 122 6.19 -4.13 -12.91
N HIS A 123 5.51 -3.18 -13.54
CA HIS A 123 5.95 -2.52 -14.78
C HIS A 123 6.41 -1.08 -14.56
N LEU A 124 5.96 -0.41 -13.49
CA LEU A 124 6.39 0.94 -13.14
C LEU A 124 7.50 0.91 -12.07
N SER A 125 8.65 1.51 -12.37
CA SER A 125 9.67 1.81 -11.35
C SER A 125 9.12 2.80 -10.32
N ARG A 126 9.45 2.54 -9.06
CA ARG A 126 9.20 3.47 -7.94
C ARG A 126 9.95 4.78 -8.14
N GLU A 127 11.18 4.69 -8.61
CA GLU A 127 12.16 5.78 -8.72
C GLU A 127 11.77 6.73 -9.85
N GLU A 128 11.35 6.19 -11.01
CA GLU A 128 10.86 6.99 -12.15
C GLU A 128 9.58 7.76 -11.80
N VAL A 129 8.60 7.10 -11.17
CA VAL A 129 7.34 7.75 -10.76
C VAL A 129 7.58 8.83 -9.70
N ILE A 130 8.46 8.60 -8.72
CA ILE A 130 8.84 9.62 -7.74
C ILE A 130 9.56 10.80 -8.42
N LYS A 131 10.47 10.52 -9.37
CA LYS A 131 11.24 11.55 -10.09
C LYS A 131 10.35 12.47 -10.93
N GLU A 132 9.48 11.92 -11.77
CA GLU A 132 8.62 12.76 -12.62
C GLU A 132 7.62 13.58 -11.79
N LEU A 133 6.97 12.98 -10.79
CA LEU A 133 6.01 13.69 -9.93
C LEU A 133 6.69 14.79 -9.09
N ALA A 134 7.91 14.57 -8.61
CA ALA A 134 8.70 15.62 -7.95
C ALA A 134 9.13 16.73 -8.93
N GLY A 135 9.43 16.38 -10.19
CA GLY A 135 9.72 17.32 -11.27
C GLY A 135 8.53 18.24 -11.56
N VAL A 136 7.31 17.69 -11.64
CA VAL A 136 6.07 18.48 -11.80
C VAL A 136 5.88 19.46 -10.64
N VAL A 137 6.05 19.01 -9.39
CA VAL A 137 5.92 19.89 -8.21
C VAL A 137 6.97 21.02 -8.22
N GLY A 138 8.20 20.74 -8.65
CA GLY A 138 9.25 21.74 -8.82
C GLY A 138 8.99 22.73 -9.96
N HIS A 139 8.30 22.30 -11.03
CA HIS A 139 7.89 23.16 -12.14
C HIS A 139 6.74 24.11 -11.74
N LEU A 140 5.77 23.63 -10.96
CA LEU A 140 4.62 24.43 -10.48
C LEU A 140 5.02 25.56 -9.52
N ASN A 141 6.04 25.34 -8.69
CA ASN A 141 6.76 26.41 -7.97
C ASN A 141 8.17 25.94 -7.55
N PRO A 142 9.26 26.57 -8.00
CA PRO A 142 10.63 26.27 -7.56
C PRO A 142 10.89 26.49 -6.07
N GLU A 143 10.00 27.15 -5.33
CA GLU A 143 10.09 27.25 -3.86
C GLU A 143 9.62 25.98 -3.12
N ASN A 144 8.97 25.03 -3.80
CA ASN A 144 8.61 23.73 -3.21
C ASN A 144 9.87 22.91 -2.90
N LYS A 145 9.91 22.25 -1.74
CA LYS A 145 11.09 21.49 -1.30
C LYS A 145 10.74 20.10 -0.82
N VAL A 146 11.57 19.12 -1.19
CA VAL A 146 11.44 17.76 -0.67
C VAL A 146 11.91 17.72 0.78
N ASP A 147 11.06 17.22 1.68
CA ASP A 147 11.38 16.88 3.06
C ASP A 147 10.81 15.48 3.36
N LEU A 148 11.68 14.53 3.69
CA LEU A 148 11.29 13.15 3.97
C LEU A 148 11.03 12.89 5.48
N SER A 149 11.28 13.88 6.33
CA SER A 149 11.17 13.82 7.79
C SER A 149 9.95 14.57 8.30
N HIS A 150 9.81 15.84 7.92
CA HIS A 150 8.78 16.77 8.42
C HIS A 150 8.04 17.56 7.31
N PRO A 151 7.57 16.90 6.22
CA PRO A 151 6.82 17.57 5.18
C PRO A 151 5.44 18.05 5.65
N GLU A 152 5.05 19.22 5.16
CA GLU A 152 3.69 19.76 5.25
C GLU A 152 2.69 18.88 4.48
N TYR A 153 3.08 18.41 3.29
CA TYR A 153 2.25 17.60 2.39
C TYR A 153 2.88 16.25 2.07
N THR A 154 2.10 15.18 2.13
CA THR A 154 2.48 13.87 1.60
C THR A 154 1.66 13.59 0.35
N ILE A 155 2.34 13.49 -0.79
CA ILE A 155 1.76 12.97 -2.03
C ILE A 155 1.73 11.45 -1.90
N VAL A 156 0.54 10.87 -1.83
CA VAL A 156 0.35 9.42 -1.77
C VAL A 156 0.10 8.90 -3.18
N VAL A 157 0.89 7.90 -3.59
CA VAL A 157 0.80 7.26 -4.91
C VAL A 157 0.62 5.77 -4.68
N GLU A 158 -0.60 5.26 -4.90
CA GLU A 158 -0.94 3.84 -4.77
C GLU A 158 -1.35 3.29 -6.14
N ILE A 159 -0.43 2.57 -6.80
CA ILE A 159 -0.71 1.86 -8.06
C ILE A 159 -1.42 0.55 -7.75
N ILE A 160 -2.56 0.30 -8.39
CA ILE A 160 -3.31 -0.96 -8.28
C ILE A 160 -3.68 -1.42 -9.70
N LYS A 161 -3.16 -2.59 -10.12
CA LYS A 161 -3.22 -3.07 -11.52
C LYS A 161 -2.71 -1.98 -12.48
N ASN A 162 -3.57 -1.48 -13.36
CA ASN A 162 -3.30 -0.44 -14.36
C ASN A 162 -3.84 0.95 -13.97
N ILE A 163 -4.24 1.17 -12.70
CA ILE A 163 -4.74 2.45 -12.19
C ILE A 163 -3.75 3.05 -11.19
N CYS A 164 -3.46 4.33 -11.35
CA CYS A 164 -2.76 5.15 -10.36
C CYS A 164 -3.78 5.90 -9.51
N CYS A 165 -3.71 5.74 -8.19
CA CYS A 165 -4.52 6.48 -7.22
C CYS A 165 -3.66 7.55 -6.55
N LEU A 166 -4.13 8.80 -6.56
CA LEU A 166 -3.42 9.97 -6.05
C LEU A 166 -4.24 10.70 -4.97
N SER A 167 -3.54 11.22 -3.95
CA SER A 167 -4.06 12.21 -2.99
C SER A 167 -2.92 13.03 -2.38
N VAL A 168 -3.22 14.24 -1.92
CA VAL A 168 -2.25 15.12 -1.23
C VAL A 168 -2.73 15.32 0.21
N VAL A 169 -2.01 14.76 1.17
CA VAL A 169 -2.47 14.67 2.56
C VAL A 169 -1.51 15.31 3.57
N GLN A 170 -2.07 16.07 4.51
CA GLN A 170 -1.36 16.62 5.67
C GLN A 170 -1.30 15.60 6.82
N ASP A 171 -0.51 15.88 7.87
CA ASP A 171 -0.41 15.07 9.09
C ASP A 171 -0.04 13.58 8.89
N TYR A 172 0.50 13.19 7.74
CA TYR A 172 0.76 11.78 7.42
C TYR A 172 1.67 11.06 8.42
N VAL A 173 2.71 11.75 8.92
CA VAL A 173 3.63 11.23 9.94
C VAL A 173 2.96 11.20 11.32
N LEU A 174 2.21 12.25 11.69
CA LEU A 174 1.44 12.35 12.94
C LEU A 174 0.42 11.22 13.05
N PHE A 175 -0.35 10.99 11.98
CA PHE A 175 -1.34 9.90 11.87
C PHE A 175 -0.71 8.54 11.48
N ARG A 176 0.57 8.34 11.82
CA ARG A 176 1.30 7.05 11.73
C ARG A 176 1.19 6.37 10.36
N LYS A 177 1.40 7.13 9.28
CA LYS A 177 1.24 6.70 7.87
C LYS A 177 -0.19 6.22 7.59
N TYR A 178 -1.16 7.01 8.08
CA TYR A 178 -2.62 6.86 7.98
C TYR A 178 -3.16 5.50 8.49
N ASN A 179 -2.45 4.91 9.48
CA ASN A 179 -2.77 3.59 10.03
C ASN A 179 -3.73 3.69 11.23
N LEU A 180 -4.94 3.14 11.09
CA LEU A 180 -6.01 3.23 12.09
C LEU A 180 -5.72 2.44 13.39
N GLN A 181 -4.83 1.45 13.34
CA GLN A 181 -4.42 0.66 14.52
C GLN A 181 -3.26 1.30 15.28
N GLU A 182 -2.43 2.10 14.60
CA GLU A 182 -1.25 2.77 15.18
C GLU A 182 -1.53 4.20 15.64
N VAL A 183 -2.45 4.94 14.99
CA VAL A 183 -2.78 6.34 15.33
C VAL A 183 -3.34 6.51 16.76
N VAL A 184 -3.95 5.45 17.28
CA VAL A 184 -4.48 5.36 18.65
C VAL A 184 -3.44 4.97 19.70
N LYS A 185 -2.24 4.50 19.32
CA LYS A 185 -1.18 4.16 20.28
C LYS A 185 -0.48 5.42 20.79
N SER A 186 -0.13 5.40 22.06
CA SER A 186 0.70 6.42 22.70
C SER A 186 2.17 6.29 22.28
N LYS A 187 2.97 7.37 22.38
CA LYS A 187 4.40 7.32 22.02
C LYS A 187 5.20 6.31 22.86
N ALA A 188 4.75 5.98 24.07
CA ALA A 188 5.36 4.98 24.94
C ALA A 188 5.17 3.53 24.47
N GLU A 189 4.15 3.24 23.64
CA GLU A 189 3.76 1.87 23.23
C GLU A 189 4.38 1.47 21.88
N GLY A 190 5.46 2.14 21.46
CA GLY A 190 5.98 2.08 20.10
C GLY A 190 7.49 2.24 19.99
N GLN A 191 8.24 1.56 20.87
CA GLN A 191 9.66 1.32 20.63
C GLN A 191 9.82 0.40 19.38
N PRO A 192 10.77 0.67 18.47
CA PRO A 192 11.04 -0.26 17.37
C PRO A 192 11.74 -1.52 17.89
N GLU A 193 11.32 -2.70 17.42
CA GLU A 193 12.22 -3.85 17.42
C GLU A 193 13.43 -3.52 16.52
N ALA A 194 14.63 -3.82 17.01
CA ALA A 194 15.84 -3.68 16.20
C ALA A 194 15.82 -4.69 15.04
N PRO A 195 16.32 -4.33 13.85
CA PRO A 195 16.33 -5.26 12.71
C PRO A 195 17.26 -6.44 13.02
N LYS A 196 16.69 -7.66 13.04
CA LYS A 196 17.49 -8.89 13.06
C LYS A 196 18.25 -9.00 11.74
N ALA A 197 19.58 -8.98 11.81
CA ALA A 197 20.42 -9.16 10.63
C ALA A 197 20.25 -10.58 10.06
N SER A 198 19.85 -10.66 8.80
CA SER A 198 19.83 -11.90 8.02
C SER A 198 21.25 -12.24 7.55
N HIS A 199 21.92 -13.18 8.22
CA HIS A 199 23.14 -13.78 7.70
C HIS A 199 22.79 -14.96 6.79
N GLU A 200 22.78 -14.70 5.48
CA GLU A 200 23.09 -15.72 4.49
C GLU A 200 24.60 -15.77 4.29
N ASN A 201 25.17 -16.97 4.23
CA ASN A 201 26.46 -17.26 3.58
C ASN A 201 26.52 -18.77 3.31
N ASP A 202 27.10 -19.17 2.19
CA ASP A 202 26.92 -20.50 1.61
C ASP A 202 28.02 -21.52 2.03
N THR A 203 27.80 -22.77 1.62
CA THR A 203 28.53 -24.03 1.81
C THR A 203 29.97 -24.04 1.20
N PRO A 204 30.86 -25.06 1.42
CA PRO A 204 30.58 -26.49 1.67
C PRO A 204 31.43 -27.27 2.71
N GLY A 205 30.89 -28.43 3.11
CA GLY A 205 31.29 -29.21 4.29
C GLY A 205 32.39 -30.27 4.12
N ALA A 206 32.65 -30.98 5.24
CA ALA A 206 33.49 -32.18 5.30
C ALA A 206 33.09 -33.14 6.46
N LYS A 207 32.48 -34.26 6.07
CA LYS A 207 32.34 -35.61 6.68
C LYS A 207 32.52 -35.90 8.20
N THR A 208 31.64 -36.80 8.67
CA THR A 208 31.64 -37.53 9.95
C THR A 208 32.55 -38.78 10.00
N PRO A 209 32.94 -39.21 11.20
CA PRO A 209 33.02 -40.61 11.66
C PRO A 209 31.86 -40.88 12.66
N GLU A 210 31.46 -42.07 13.12
CA GLU A 210 31.92 -43.49 13.10
C GLU A 210 30.65 -44.40 12.95
N ALA A 211 30.68 -45.73 12.92
CA ALA A 211 31.49 -46.75 12.22
C ALA A 211 30.79 -48.13 12.41
N GLN A 212 30.99 -49.10 11.51
CA GLN A 212 30.64 -50.51 11.78
C GLN A 212 31.59 -51.49 11.08
N ARG A 213 32.31 -52.29 11.90
CA ARG A 213 32.81 -53.66 11.61
C ARG A 213 33.91 -53.75 10.52
N GLU A 214 34.74 -54.80 10.46
CA GLU A 214 34.80 -56.05 11.23
C GLU A 214 36.26 -56.52 11.50
N ASN A 215 36.45 -57.71 12.09
CA ASN A 215 37.73 -58.19 12.66
C ASN A 215 38.73 -58.77 11.63
N GLN A 216 40.03 -58.86 11.98
CA GLN A 216 40.73 -60.13 12.34
C GLN A 216 42.24 -59.99 12.62
N ASN A 217 42.73 -60.78 13.60
CA ASN A 217 44.05 -61.43 13.75
C ASN A 217 45.37 -60.57 13.81
N GLU A 218 46.44 -60.93 14.56
CA GLU A 218 46.69 -62.02 15.54
C GLU A 218 47.95 -61.76 16.42
N ARG A 219 48.19 -62.66 17.42
CA ARG A 219 49.26 -62.73 18.47
C ARG A 219 48.91 -62.02 19.80
N GLN A 220 48.74 -62.70 20.94
CA GLN A 220 49.64 -63.59 21.73
C GLN A 220 50.87 -62.87 22.31
N GLU A 221 51.31 -63.04 23.58
CA GLU A 221 50.82 -63.67 24.84
C GLU A 221 51.69 -63.10 26.01
N LYS A 222 51.45 -63.23 27.33
CA LYS A 222 50.40 -63.82 28.22
C LYS A 222 50.20 -62.85 29.43
N THR A 223 49.84 -63.09 30.70
CA THR A 223 49.55 -64.23 31.64
C THR A 223 48.55 -63.66 32.71
N GLU A 224 47.57 -64.38 33.26
CA GLU A 224 47.58 -65.26 34.47
C GLU A 224 48.12 -64.64 35.78
N THR A 225 47.48 -64.78 36.97
CA THR A 225 46.08 -65.13 37.37
C THR A 225 45.90 -64.80 38.86
N ALA A 226 44.71 -64.36 39.28
CA ALA A 226 44.31 -64.36 40.71
C ALA A 226 42.76 -64.28 40.90
N SER A 227 42.03 -65.19 40.27
CA SER A 227 40.69 -65.59 40.71
C SER A 227 40.80 -66.36 42.06
N ASN A 228 39.77 -66.52 42.89
CA ASN A 228 38.33 -66.41 42.64
C ASN A 228 37.51 -66.16 43.95
N ASP A 229 36.20 -65.96 43.81
CA ASP A 229 35.06 -66.60 44.51
C ASP A 229 35.28 -67.36 45.86
N ASN A 230 34.29 -67.42 46.78
CA ASN A 230 33.02 -66.71 46.89
C ASN A 230 32.44 -66.83 48.32
N HIS A 231 31.57 -65.88 48.67
CA HIS A 231 30.27 -66.07 49.31
C HIS A 231 30.03 -67.32 50.20
N GLU A 232 29.97 -67.14 51.52
CA GLU A 232 28.73 -67.14 52.32
C GLU A 232 29.00 -66.59 53.74
N ASP A 233 27.95 -66.06 54.39
CA ASP A 233 27.92 -65.28 55.67
C ASP A 233 28.78 -63.99 55.75
#